data_AF-A0A2T1LVY2-F1
#
_entry.id   AF-A0A2T1LVY2-F1
#
_cell.length_a   1.000
_cell.length_b   1.000
_cell.length_c   1.000
_cell.angle_alpha   90.00
_cell.angle_beta   90.00
_cell.angle_gamma   90.00
#
_symmetry.space_group_name_H-M   'P 1'
#
loop_
_entity.id
_entity.type
_entity.pdbx_description
1 polymer ?
#
loop_
_entity_poly.entity_id
_entity_poly.type
_entity_poly.pdbx_seq_one_letter_code
_entity_poly.pdbx_strand_id
1 'polypeptide(L)'
;MDALPLSINKKQLELIDQSIEQSIVKLQKSAQAQQFSSDDSDTKEQNLLTYGTDDYSEAQERIQAIRTQLKSQLESWDSSPDDAKPVPIDLDPYQLKILQMGIKAQINTLNEQNKKELLSDVMKQLPEFSLQEDAD
;
A
#
# COMPACT_ATOMS: atom_id res chain seq x y z
N MET A 1 6.26 -10.65 -10.85
CA MET A 1 6.00 -11.41 -9.61
C MET A 1 4.68 -12.14 -9.80
N ASP A 2 4.39 -13.17 -9.01
CA ASP A 2 3.04 -13.77 -9.01
C ASP A 2 2.05 -12.80 -8.34
N ALA A 3 0.80 -12.77 -8.80
CA ALA A 3 -0.24 -11.94 -8.20
C ALA A 3 -0.44 -12.30 -6.73
N LEU A 4 -0.72 -11.30 -5.88
CA LEU A 4 -0.89 -11.52 -4.45
C LEU A 4 -2.03 -12.50 -4.15
N PRO A 5 -1.88 -13.40 -3.15
CA PRO A 5 -2.91 -14.37 -2.77
C PRO A 5 -4.01 -13.71 -1.90
N LEU A 6 -4.58 -12.60 -2.37
CA LEU A 6 -5.57 -11.83 -1.64
C LEU A 6 -6.99 -12.29 -1.98
N SER A 7 -7.67 -12.87 -1.00
CA SER A 7 -9.11 -13.11 -1.04
C SER A 7 -9.81 -12.16 -0.08
N ILE A 8 -10.47 -11.15 -0.64
CA ILE A 8 -11.05 -10.03 0.13
C ILE A 8 -12.47 -9.74 -0.36
N ASN A 9 -13.27 -9.08 0.47
CA ASN A 9 -14.58 -8.55 0.07
C ASN A 9 -14.50 -7.06 -0.32
N LYS A 10 -15.61 -6.50 -0.80
CA LYS A 10 -15.65 -5.10 -1.26
C LYS A 10 -15.26 -4.12 -0.16
N LYS A 11 -15.75 -4.33 1.06
CA LYS A 11 -15.45 -3.46 2.21
C LYS A 11 -13.96 -3.44 2.53
N GLN A 12 -13.29 -4.60 2.49
CA GLN A 12 -11.85 -4.70 2.66
C GLN A 12 -11.11 -3.97 1.54
N LEU A 13 -11.52 -4.17 0.27
CA LEU A 13 -10.91 -3.49 -0.87
C LEU A 13 -11.05 -1.96 -0.78
N GLU A 14 -12.21 -1.45 -0.35
CA GLU A 14 -12.45 -0.01 -0.10
C GLU A 14 -11.56 0.52 1.03
N LEU A 15 -11.42 -0.23 2.12
CA LEU A 15 -10.53 0.17 3.22
C LEU A 15 -9.06 0.19 2.77
N ILE A 16 -8.65 -0.77 1.93
CA ILE A 16 -7.30 -0.78 1.34
C ILE A 16 -7.08 0.46 0.45
N ASP A 17 -8.03 0.81 -0.44
CA ASP A 17 -7.93 2.04 -1.25
C ASP A 17 -7.80 3.29 -0.38
N GLN A 18 -8.58 3.39 0.70
CA GLN A 18 -8.47 4.50 1.67
C GLN A 18 -7.10 4.54 2.34
N SER A 19 -6.51 3.38 2.66
CA SER A 19 -5.15 3.29 3.22
C SER A 19 -4.11 3.88 2.26
N ILE A 20 -4.24 3.59 0.97
CA ILE A 20 -3.34 4.08 -0.07
C ILE A 20 -3.56 5.58 -0.33
N GLU A 21 -4.81 6.04 -0.30
CA GLU A 21 -5.10 7.47 -0.39
C GLU A 21 -4.44 8.27 0.75
N GLN A 22 -4.47 7.75 1.97
CA GLN A 22 -3.75 8.36 3.10
C GLN A 22 -2.23 8.34 2.88
N SER A 23 -1.68 7.27 2.33
CA SER A 23 -0.25 7.19 1.97
C SER A 23 0.14 8.24 0.91
N ILE A 24 -0.71 8.49 -0.09
CA ILE A 24 -0.50 9.54 -1.10
C ILE A 24 -0.48 10.92 -0.43
N VAL A 25 -1.46 11.21 0.43
CA VAL A 25 -1.52 12.49 1.15
C VAL A 25 -0.28 12.66 2.05
N LYS A 26 0.19 11.60 2.69
CA LYS A 26 1.41 11.62 3.50
C LYS A 26 2.65 11.91 2.64
N LEU A 27 2.79 11.24 1.50
CA LEU A 27 3.90 11.47 0.56
C LEU A 27 3.92 12.94 0.09
N GLN A 28 2.77 13.51 -0.27
CA GLN A 28 2.65 14.91 -0.66
C GLN A 28 3.10 15.87 0.46
N LYS A 29 2.70 15.61 1.70
CA LYS A 29 3.13 16.40 2.87
C LYS A 29 4.63 16.27 3.12
N SER A 30 5.19 15.07 2.96
CA SER A 30 6.63 14.81 3.05
C SER A 30 7.43 15.61 2.02
N ALA A 31 6.95 15.69 0.78
CA ALA A 31 7.57 16.49 -0.26
C ALA A 31 7.48 18.00 0.02
N GLN A 32 6.33 18.49 0.51
CA GLN A 32 6.20 19.88 0.95
C GLN A 32 7.14 20.24 2.10
N ALA A 33 7.44 19.27 2.97
CA ALA A 33 8.43 19.37 4.03
C ALA A 33 9.88 19.14 3.54
N GLN A 34 10.11 19.14 2.22
CA GLN A 34 11.41 19.00 1.57
C GLN A 34 12.14 17.66 1.83
N GLN A 35 11.42 16.59 2.21
CA GLN A 35 12.04 15.27 2.45
C GLN A 35 12.62 14.61 1.18
N PHE A 36 12.20 15.03 -0.01
CA PHE A 36 12.74 14.53 -1.30
C PHE A 36 13.72 15.52 -1.94
N SER A 37 13.98 16.64 -1.30
CA SER A 37 14.90 17.68 -1.79
C SER A 37 16.04 17.96 -0.81
N SER A 38 16.07 17.28 0.35
CA SER A 38 17.14 17.40 1.31
C SER A 38 18.37 16.65 0.82
N ASP A 39 19.55 17.20 1.07
CA ASP A 39 20.83 16.48 0.93
C ASP A 39 21.18 15.64 2.16
N ASP A 40 20.21 15.46 3.05
CA ASP A 40 20.32 14.64 4.23
C ASP A 40 20.36 13.16 3.84
N SER A 41 21.50 12.51 4.08
CA SER A 41 21.76 11.12 3.68
C SER A 41 20.74 10.15 4.30
N ASP A 42 20.37 10.38 5.56
CA ASP A 42 19.42 9.52 6.27
C ASP A 42 18.04 9.58 5.61
N THR A 43 17.59 10.78 5.24
CA THR A 43 16.31 10.97 4.55
C THR A 43 16.29 10.29 3.18
N LYS A 44 17.37 10.43 2.39
CA LYS A 44 17.48 9.74 1.09
C LYS A 44 17.44 8.22 1.24
N GLU A 45 18.18 7.69 2.23
CA GLU A 45 18.16 6.25 2.52
C GLU A 45 16.76 5.78 2.93
N GLN A 46 16.05 6.52 3.77
CA GLN A 46 14.68 6.17 4.16
C GLN A 46 13.71 6.18 2.95
N ASN A 47 13.87 7.13 2.03
CA ASN A 47 13.07 7.17 0.81
C ASN A 47 13.37 5.97 -0.10
N LEU A 48 14.65 5.66 -0.33
CA LEU A 48 15.08 4.48 -1.10
C LEU A 48 14.56 3.18 -0.47
N LEU A 49 14.67 3.03 0.85
CA LEU A 49 14.17 1.85 1.55
C LEU A 49 12.65 1.72 1.43
N THR A 50 11.92 2.83 1.45
CA THR A 50 10.44 2.81 1.49
C THR A 50 9.82 2.72 0.10
N TYR A 51 10.32 3.51 -0.84
CA TYR A 51 9.73 3.70 -2.17
C TYR A 51 10.58 3.13 -3.30
N GLY A 52 11.80 2.68 -3.01
CA GLY A 52 12.76 2.24 -4.02
C GLY A 52 13.41 3.38 -4.81
N THR A 53 13.17 4.63 -4.40
CA THR A 53 13.61 5.84 -5.08
C THR A 53 13.68 6.99 -4.07
N ASP A 54 14.62 7.92 -4.28
CA ASP A 54 14.68 9.22 -3.60
C ASP A 54 14.08 10.36 -4.44
N ASP A 55 13.53 10.04 -5.62
CA ASP A 55 12.75 10.98 -6.44
C ASP A 55 11.27 10.97 -6.04
N TYR A 56 10.72 12.17 -5.85
CA TYR A 56 9.33 12.33 -5.42
C TYR A 56 8.33 11.90 -6.50
N SER A 57 8.60 12.22 -7.77
CA SER A 57 7.70 11.90 -8.87
C SER A 57 7.61 10.40 -9.07
N GLU A 58 8.73 9.69 -9.04
CA GLU A 58 8.77 8.22 -9.10
C GLU A 58 8.08 7.58 -7.88
N ALA A 59 8.33 8.08 -6.67
CA ALA A 59 7.64 7.60 -5.47
C ALA A 59 6.11 7.80 -5.60
N GLN A 60 5.69 8.95 -6.11
CA GLN A 60 4.27 9.27 -6.32
C GLN A 60 3.64 8.33 -7.35
N GLU A 61 4.28 8.14 -8.50
CA GLU A 61 3.81 7.22 -9.55
C GLU A 61 3.65 5.80 -9.00
N ARG A 62 4.61 5.32 -8.20
CA ARG A 62 4.56 3.99 -7.60
C ARG A 62 3.34 3.80 -6.70
N ILE A 63 3.06 4.76 -5.80
CA ILE A 63 1.86 4.68 -4.93
C ILE A 63 0.57 4.81 -5.76
N GLN A 64 0.55 5.70 -6.77
CA GLN A 64 -0.61 5.89 -7.63
C GLN A 64 -0.94 4.65 -8.45
N ALA A 65 0.05 3.90 -8.91
CA ALA A 65 -0.16 2.63 -9.62
C ALA A 65 -0.91 1.61 -8.77
N ILE A 66 -0.60 1.51 -7.46
CA ILE A 66 -1.35 0.67 -6.51
C ILE A 66 -2.82 1.12 -6.49
N ARG A 67 -3.06 2.42 -6.33
CA ARG A 67 -4.42 2.98 -6.26
C ARG A 67 -5.23 2.71 -7.53
N THR A 68 -4.60 2.87 -8.70
CA THR A 68 -5.23 2.60 -10.00
C THR A 68 -5.69 1.14 -10.09
N GLN A 69 -4.85 0.19 -9.68
CA GLN A 69 -5.24 -1.22 -9.64
C GLN A 69 -6.42 -1.45 -8.69
N LEU A 70 -6.36 -0.92 -7.46
CA LEU A 70 -7.44 -1.06 -6.47
C LEU A 70 -8.77 -0.49 -6.97
N LYS A 71 -8.74 0.71 -7.57
CA LYS A 71 -9.93 1.35 -8.16
C LYS A 71 -10.51 0.55 -9.31
N SER A 72 -9.67 0.04 -10.21
CA SER A 72 -10.13 -0.82 -11.29
C SER A 72 -10.87 -2.05 -10.75
N GLN A 73 -10.36 -2.67 -9.69
CA GLN A 73 -11.00 -3.81 -9.04
C GLN A 73 -12.33 -3.44 -8.35
N LEU A 74 -12.41 -2.25 -7.73
CA LEU A 74 -13.64 -1.71 -7.13
C LEU A 74 -14.72 -1.42 -8.19
N GLU A 75 -14.32 -0.83 -9.31
CA GLU A 75 -15.21 -0.48 -10.42
C GLU A 75 -15.74 -1.73 -11.12
N SER A 76 -14.93 -2.78 -11.24
CA SER A 76 -15.36 -4.08 -11.76
C SER A 76 -16.06 -4.97 -10.73
N TRP A 77 -16.39 -4.47 -9.54
CA TRP A 77 -17.01 -5.27 -8.50
C TRP A 77 -18.50 -5.51 -8.77
N ASP A 78 -18.81 -6.72 -9.25
CA ASP A 78 -20.15 -7.17 -9.65
C ASP A 78 -20.83 -8.11 -8.63
N SER A 79 -20.09 -8.57 -7.62
CA SER A 79 -20.55 -9.53 -6.60
C SER A 79 -21.16 -8.82 -5.37
N SER A 80 -21.73 -9.58 -4.42
CA SER A 80 -22.23 -8.98 -3.17
C SER A 80 -21.08 -8.27 -2.44
N PRO A 81 -21.35 -7.15 -1.73
CA PRO A 81 -20.31 -6.44 -0.97
C PRO A 81 -19.62 -7.30 0.11
N ASP A 82 -20.31 -8.34 0.58
CA ASP A 82 -19.82 -9.25 1.62
C ASP A 82 -19.14 -10.51 1.06
N ASP A 83 -19.27 -10.77 -0.25
CA ASP A 83 -18.65 -11.93 -0.89
C ASP A 83 -17.14 -11.71 -0.97
N ALA A 84 -16.36 -12.61 -0.36
CA ALA A 84 -14.92 -12.63 -0.55
C ALA A 84 -14.58 -13.29 -1.89
N LYS A 85 -13.75 -12.63 -2.70
CA LYS A 85 -13.21 -13.20 -3.93
C LYS A 85 -11.72 -12.88 -4.09
N PRO A 86 -10.98 -13.70 -4.85
CA PRO A 86 -9.63 -13.38 -5.25
C PRO A 86 -9.60 -12.04 -6.01
N VAL A 87 -8.72 -11.13 -5.59
CA VAL A 87 -8.50 -9.86 -6.29
C VAL A 87 -7.08 -9.87 -6.86
N PRO A 88 -6.93 -9.91 -8.20
CA PRO A 88 -5.61 -9.90 -8.81
C PRO A 88 -5.00 -8.50 -8.65
N ILE A 89 -3.97 -8.41 -7.81
CA ILE A 89 -3.14 -7.22 -7.66
C ILE A 89 -1.69 -7.65 -7.88
N ASP A 90 -1.06 -7.06 -8.88
CA ASP A 90 0.35 -7.28 -9.19
C ASP A 90 1.15 -6.12 -8.60
N LEU A 91 1.86 -6.39 -7.51
CA LEU A 91 2.67 -5.42 -6.80
C LEU A 91 4.13 -5.81 -6.88
N ASP A 92 4.99 -4.85 -7.21
CA ASP A 92 6.43 -4.98 -6.97
C ASP A 92 6.75 -4.97 -5.45
N PRO A 93 7.97 -5.33 -5.03
CA PRO A 93 8.34 -5.37 -3.61
C PRO A 93 8.06 -4.06 -2.87
N TYR A 94 8.39 -2.91 -3.48
CA TYR A 94 8.21 -1.61 -2.85
C TYR A 94 6.73 -1.24 -2.77
N GLN A 95 5.93 -1.57 -3.79
CA GLN A 95 4.49 -1.42 -3.76
C GLN A 95 3.84 -2.26 -2.67
N LEU A 96 4.29 -3.51 -2.48
CA LEU A 96 3.85 -4.36 -1.38
C LEU A 96 4.20 -3.72 -0.02
N LYS A 97 5.43 -3.21 0.15
CA LYS A 97 5.83 -2.49 1.36
C LYS A 97 4.94 -1.29 1.63
N ILE A 98 4.69 -0.45 0.62
CA ILE A 98 3.84 0.74 0.70
C ILE A 98 2.41 0.33 1.12
N LEU A 99 1.86 -0.72 0.51
CA LEU A 99 0.55 -1.25 0.86
C LEU A 99 0.49 -1.68 2.34
N GLN A 100 1.45 -2.49 2.79
CA GLN A 100 1.52 -2.95 4.17
C GLN A 100 1.64 -1.78 5.16
N MET A 101 2.48 -0.79 4.84
CA MET A 101 2.65 0.41 5.65
C MET A 101 1.37 1.24 5.73
N GLY A 102 0.67 1.41 4.60
CA GLY A 102 -0.61 2.12 4.52
C GLY A 102 -1.67 1.46 5.38
N ILE A 103 -1.88 0.15 5.20
CA ILE A 103 -2.86 -0.62 5.98
C ILE A 103 -2.52 -0.58 7.48
N LYS A 104 -1.24 -0.79 7.85
CA LYS A 104 -0.79 -0.73 9.26
C LYS A 104 -1.02 0.66 9.88
N ALA A 105 -0.74 1.72 9.14
CA ALA A 105 -1.00 3.09 9.61
C ALA A 105 -2.50 3.34 9.82
N GLN A 106 -3.35 2.84 8.93
CA GLN A 106 -4.79 2.98 9.05
C GLN A 106 -5.37 2.17 10.23
N ILE A 107 -4.91 0.93 10.44
CA ILE A 107 -5.30 0.11 11.62
C ILE A 107 -5.03 0.88 12.92
N ASN A 108 -3.88 1.55 13.01
CA ASN A 108 -3.47 2.29 14.20
C ASN A 108 -4.27 3.59 14.43
N THR A 109 -4.87 4.17 13.39
CA THR A 109 -5.59 5.46 13.46
C THR A 109 -7.11 5.32 13.43
N LEU A 110 -7.64 4.17 12.98
CA LEU A 110 -9.07 3.89 13.03
C LEU A 110 -9.58 3.85 14.48
N ASN A 111 -10.81 4.30 14.68
CA ASN A 111 -11.52 4.15 15.97
C ASN A 111 -12.52 2.99 15.95
N GLU A 112 -12.90 2.52 14.76
CA GLU A 112 -13.90 1.47 14.57
C GLU A 112 -13.25 0.08 14.59
N GLN A 113 -13.54 -0.70 15.62
CA GLN A 113 -12.96 -2.04 15.82
C GLN A 113 -13.20 -2.98 14.64
N ASN A 114 -14.42 -3.02 14.10
CA ASN A 114 -14.76 -3.89 12.98
C ASN A 114 -13.90 -3.60 11.73
N LYS A 115 -13.59 -2.32 11.45
CA LYS A 115 -12.73 -1.95 10.31
C LYS A 115 -11.28 -2.35 10.54
N LYS A 116 -10.79 -2.26 11.79
CA LYS A 116 -9.45 -2.76 12.15
C LYS A 116 -9.32 -4.24 11.92
N GLU A 117 -10.33 -5.03 12.31
CA GLU A 117 -10.33 -6.47 12.12
C GLU A 117 -10.31 -6.84 10.64
N LEU A 118 -11.14 -6.19 9.82
CA LEU A 118 -11.15 -6.38 8.36
C LEU A 118 -9.77 -6.12 7.74
N LEU A 119 -9.10 -5.03 8.10
CA LEU A 119 -7.76 -4.69 7.62
C LEU A 119 -6.68 -5.63 8.20
N SER A 120 -6.82 -6.07 9.44
CA SER A 120 -5.89 -7.00 10.07
C SER A 120 -5.93 -8.37 9.36
N ASP A 121 -7.10 -8.80 8.92
CA ASP A 121 -7.24 -10.04 8.16
C ASP A 121 -6.65 -9.93 6.75
N VAL A 122 -6.67 -8.75 6.13
CA VAL A 122 -5.92 -8.48 4.89
C VAL A 122 -4.41 -8.58 5.15
N MET A 123 -3.91 -7.94 6.22
CA MET A 123 -2.48 -7.97 6.56
C MET A 123 -1.94 -9.39 6.77
N LYS A 124 -2.73 -10.30 7.35
CA LYS A 124 -2.34 -11.71 7.54
C LYS A 124 -2.22 -12.50 6.23
N GLN A 125 -2.88 -12.05 5.16
CA GLN A 125 -2.82 -12.69 3.85
C GLN A 125 -1.65 -12.18 3.00
N LEU A 126 -1.15 -10.97 3.30
CA LEU A 126 -0.03 -10.40 2.57
C LEU A 126 1.26 -11.15 2.90
N PRO A 127 2.10 -11.47 1.89
CA PRO A 127 3.40 -12.09 2.12
C PRO A 127 4.27 -11.15 2.95
N GLU A 128 5.14 -11.72 3.80
CA GLU A 128 6.12 -10.92 4.51
C GLU A 128 7.02 -10.19 3.51
N PHE A 129 7.15 -8.87 3.69
CA PHE A 129 8.08 -8.11 2.88
C PHE A 129 9.50 -8.36 3.36
N SER A 130 10.33 -8.92 2.50
CA SER A 130 11.77 -9.03 2.70
C SER A 130 12.49 -8.41 1.50
N LEU A 131 13.35 -7.41 1.75
CA LEU A 131 14.33 -6.92 0.76
C LEU A 131 15.56 -7.82 0.65
N GLN A 132 15.58 -8.93 1.39
CA GLN A 132 16.62 -9.94 1.20
C GLN A 132 16.26 -10.73 -0.06
N GLU A 133 16.66 -10.20 -1.22
CA GLU A 133 17.09 -11.06 -2.30
C GLU A 133 18.32 -11.86 -1.82
N ASP A 134 18.32 -13.13 -2.21
CA ASP A 134 19.37 -14.10 -2.01
C ASP A 134 20.76 -13.48 -2.20
N ALA A 135 21.53 -13.45 -1.10
CA ALA A 135 22.97 -13.53 -1.19
C ALA A 135 23.31 -15.00 -1.51
N ASP A 136 23.18 -15.38 -2.77
CA ASP A 136 23.87 -16.54 -3.35
C ASP A 136 25.26 -16.12 -3.86
#